data_AF-A0A956VWB1-F1
#
_entry.id   AF-A0A956VWB1-F1
#
_cell.length_a   1.000
_cell.length_b   1.000
_cell.length_c   1.000
_cell.angle_alpha   90.00
_cell.angle_beta   90.00
_cell.angle_gamma   90.00
#
_symmetry.space_group_name_H-M   'P 1'
#
loop_
_entity.id
_entity.type
_entity.pdbx_description
1 polymer ?
#
loop_
_entity_poly.entity_id
_entity_poly.type
_entity_poly.pdbx_seq_one_letter_code
_entity_poly.pdbx_strand_id
1 'polypeptide(L)'
;MRKVRFVVGLIGGLVLASALATAGAQTPGNGPGNGAGYGPGPFRAEPPVSGGVGIMVMDRDRDRDQLMLDLRLRDCEPQYLAVTVGGAWRIYRPESPAFVNQAFPTQFRAGDAFLVGCTDAR
;
A
#
# COMPACT_ATOMS: atom_id res chain seq x y z
N MET A 1 -71.26 8.87 -38.81
CA MET A 1 -71.04 10.19 -38.18
C MET A 1 -70.96 10.04 -36.66
N ARG A 2 -69.78 10.17 -36.04
CA ARG A 2 -69.56 10.86 -34.75
C ARG A 2 -68.06 10.96 -34.49
N LYS A 3 -67.72 12.02 -33.77
CA LYS A 3 -66.46 12.76 -33.77
C LYS A 3 -65.71 12.45 -32.46
N VAL A 4 -64.41 12.74 -32.44
CA VAL A 4 -63.58 13.08 -31.24
C VAL A 4 -63.15 11.89 -30.33
N ARG A 5 -61.97 11.78 -29.69
CA ARG A 5 -60.89 12.71 -29.26
C ARG A 5 -59.52 12.02 -29.24
N PHE A 6 -58.49 12.79 -29.60
CA PHE A 6 -57.10 12.60 -29.18
C PHE A 6 -57.00 12.54 -27.65
N VAL A 7 -56.28 11.55 -27.13
CA VAL A 7 -55.62 11.65 -25.82
C VAL A 7 -54.17 11.26 -26.03
N VAL A 8 -53.32 12.29 -26.03
CA VAL A 8 -51.87 12.18 -25.89
C VAL A 8 -51.62 11.74 -24.45
N GLY A 9 -51.24 10.48 -24.27
CA GLY A 9 -51.02 9.87 -22.96
C GLY A 9 -49.61 9.30 -22.86
N LEU A 10 -48.74 10.09 -22.24
CA LEU A 10 -47.46 9.77 -21.62
C LEU A 10 -46.61 8.62 -22.22
N ILE A 11 -45.54 9.06 -22.88
CA ILE A 11 -44.25 8.38 -22.95
C ILE A 11 -43.76 8.17 -21.51
N GLY A 12 -43.92 6.95 -21.01
CA GLY A 12 -43.35 6.49 -19.74
C GLY A 12 -42.34 5.38 -20.00
N GLY A 13 -41.30 5.70 -20.79
CA GLY A 13 -40.18 4.78 -21.02
C GLY A 13 -39.44 4.53 -19.71
N LEU A 14 -39.60 3.32 -19.17
CA LEU A 14 -38.83 2.84 -18.03
C LEU A 14 -37.39 2.56 -18.52
N VAL A 15 -36.54 3.59 -18.48
CA VAL A 15 -35.09 3.41 -18.67
C VAL A 15 -34.57 2.78 -17.38
N LEU A 16 -34.31 1.46 -17.41
CA LEU A 16 -33.45 0.85 -16.40
C LEU A 16 -32.06 1.45 -16.56
N ALA A 17 -31.75 2.46 -15.74
CA ALA A 17 -30.38 2.90 -15.56
C ALA A 17 -29.64 1.80 -14.80
N SER A 18 -28.93 0.95 -15.54
CA SER A 18 -27.95 0.03 -15.00
C SER A 18 -26.87 0.84 -14.29
N ALA A 19 -27.00 1.01 -12.97
CA ALA A 19 -25.95 1.56 -12.15
C ALA A 19 -24.76 0.59 -12.21
N LEU A 20 -23.78 0.90 -13.04
CA LEU A 20 -22.43 0.36 -12.88
C LEU A 20 -21.96 0.81 -11.50
N ALA A 21 -22.14 -0.05 -10.51
CA ALA A 21 -21.40 0.04 -9.27
C ALA A 21 -19.93 -0.23 -9.64
N THR A 22 -19.20 0.83 -9.97
CA THR A 22 -17.74 0.82 -9.85
C THR A 22 -17.47 0.53 -8.38
N ALA A 23 -17.15 -0.72 -8.08
CA ALA A 23 -16.50 -1.07 -6.83
C ALA A 23 -15.14 -0.34 -6.87
N GLY A 24 -15.14 0.91 -6.41
CA GLY A 24 -13.91 1.61 -6.10
C GLY A 24 -13.21 0.75 -5.06
N ALA A 25 -12.07 0.18 -5.43
CA ALA A 25 -11.15 -0.41 -4.48
C ALA A 25 -10.83 0.68 -3.46
N GLN A 26 -11.45 0.59 -2.29
CA GLN A 26 -11.11 1.42 -1.14
C GLN A 26 -9.77 0.89 -0.65
N THR A 27 -8.67 1.47 -1.15
CA THR A 27 -7.36 1.32 -0.52
C THR A 27 -7.54 1.77 0.93
N PRO A 28 -7.32 0.90 1.94
CA PRO A 28 -7.34 1.34 3.33
C PRO A 28 -6.36 2.51 3.46
N GLY A 29 -6.88 3.67 3.84
CA GLY A 29 -6.12 4.90 3.94
C GLY A 29 -5.04 4.77 5.00
N ASN A 30 -3.78 4.74 4.56
CA ASN A 30 -2.70 5.35 5.33
C ASN A 30 -3.02 6.85 5.42
N GLY A 31 -2.89 7.43 6.61
CA GLY A 31 -3.26 8.82 6.91
C GLY A 31 -2.57 9.87 6.03
N PRO A 32 -2.85 11.17 6.25
CA PRO A 32 -2.33 12.26 5.42
C PRO A 32 -0.81 12.41 5.62
N GLY A 33 -0.05 11.60 4.89
CA GLY A 33 1.41 11.64 4.78
C GLY A 33 1.81 11.91 3.33
N ASN A 34 1.59 13.15 2.92
CA ASN A 34 2.29 13.91 1.89
C ASN A 34 3.00 13.13 0.77
N GLY A 35 2.45 13.23 -0.44
CA GLY A 35 3.12 12.98 -1.72
C GLY A 35 4.20 14.03 -2.06
N ALA A 36 5.02 14.41 -1.08
CA ALA A 36 6.23 15.17 -1.31
C ALA A 36 7.39 14.19 -1.21
N GLY A 37 8.07 13.95 -2.34
CA GLY A 37 9.30 13.17 -2.37
C GLY A 37 10.23 13.73 -1.30
N TYR A 38 10.51 12.90 -0.30
CA TYR A 38 11.64 13.14 0.58
C TYR A 38 12.88 13.25 -0.32
N GLY A 39 13.82 14.15 0.00
CA GLY A 39 15.04 14.38 -0.78
C GLY A 39 15.90 13.10 -0.93
N PRO A 40 17.21 13.16 -1.20
CA PRO A 40 18.02 11.96 -1.44
C PRO A 40 18.21 11.10 -0.17
N GLY A 41 17.15 10.44 0.29
CA GLY A 41 17.07 9.45 1.35
C GLY A 41 17.00 8.04 0.76
N PRO A 42 16.97 7.01 1.60
CA PRO A 42 16.89 5.62 1.12
C PRO A 42 15.49 5.24 0.61
N PHE A 43 14.49 6.08 0.89
CA PHE A 43 13.08 5.83 0.63
C PHE A 43 12.44 6.96 -0.14
N ARG A 44 11.44 6.63 -0.96
CA ARG A 44 10.63 7.62 -1.70
C ARG A 44 9.62 8.38 -0.82
N ALA A 45 9.34 7.86 0.37
CA ALA A 45 8.40 8.41 1.35
C ALA A 45 8.93 8.17 2.77
N GLU A 46 8.39 8.90 3.76
CA GLU A 46 8.75 8.68 5.17
C GLU A 46 8.31 7.28 5.63
N PRO A 47 9.14 6.58 6.42
CA PRO A 47 8.71 5.38 7.11
C PRO A 47 7.49 5.65 8.01
N PRO A 48 6.68 4.61 8.27
CA PRO A 48 5.68 4.70 9.34
C PRO A 48 6.39 5.01 10.66
N VAL A 49 5.83 5.95 11.42
CA VAL A 49 6.31 6.26 12.77
C VAL A 49 5.98 5.13 13.73
N SER A 50 6.70 5.09 14.85
CA SER A 50 6.46 4.29 16.05
C SER A 50 5.08 3.58 16.15
N GLY A 51 5.10 2.24 16.16
CA GLY A 51 3.90 1.39 16.20
C GLY A 51 3.15 1.24 14.88
N GLY A 52 3.52 2.01 13.86
CA GLY A 52 2.88 2.04 12.56
C GLY A 52 3.31 0.90 11.62
N VAL A 53 2.51 0.71 10.57
CA VAL A 53 2.77 -0.22 9.48
C VAL A 53 2.60 0.52 8.15
N GLY A 54 3.47 0.26 7.18
CA GLY A 54 3.47 0.98 5.91
C GLY A 54 4.14 0.20 4.80
N ILE A 55 3.69 0.49 3.56
CA ILE A 55 4.35 0.02 2.34
C ILE A 55 5.32 1.11 1.90
N MET A 56 6.55 0.71 1.64
CA MET A 56 7.65 1.57 1.24
C MET A 56 8.22 1.10 -0.09
N VAL A 57 8.88 2.01 -0.79
CA VAL A 57 9.59 1.73 -2.04
C VAL A 57 11.02 2.25 -1.92
N MET A 58 11.96 1.37 -2.25
CA MET A 58 13.39 1.68 -2.26
C MET A 58 13.69 2.75 -3.33
N ASP A 59 14.48 3.75 -2.96
CA ASP A 59 14.95 4.75 -3.92
C ASP A 59 16.27 4.37 -4.59
N ARG A 60 17.07 3.53 -3.92
CA ARG A 60 18.37 3.04 -4.37
C ARG A 60 18.64 1.62 -3.89
N ASP A 61 19.65 0.97 -4.46
CA ASP A 61 20.07 -0.35 -4.03
C ASP A 61 20.60 -0.33 -2.59
N ARG A 62 20.19 -1.33 -1.78
CA ARG A 62 20.60 -1.49 -0.37
C ARG A 62 20.68 -2.95 0.03
N ASP A 63 21.58 -3.25 0.96
CA ASP A 63 21.49 -4.49 1.72
C ASP A 63 20.44 -4.37 2.85
N ARG A 64 19.94 -5.52 3.30
CA ARG A 64 18.91 -5.60 4.34
C ARG A 64 19.35 -4.95 5.65
N ASP A 65 20.60 -5.12 6.05
CA ASP A 65 21.07 -4.67 7.36
C ASP A 65 21.22 -3.14 7.37
N GLN A 66 21.66 -2.56 6.25
CA GLN A 66 21.67 -1.12 6.02
C GLN A 66 20.25 -0.54 5.90
N LEU A 67 19.32 -1.26 5.26
CA LEU A 67 17.89 -0.89 5.26
C LEU A 67 17.34 -0.80 6.69
N MET A 68 17.66 -1.77 7.55
CA MET A 68 17.26 -1.77 8.96
C MET A 68 17.82 -0.55 9.70
N LEU A 69 19.10 -0.21 9.48
CA LEU A 69 19.71 1.00 10.06
C LEU A 69 19.04 2.28 9.55
N ASP A 70 18.79 2.36 8.24
CA ASP A 70 18.15 3.50 7.59
C ASP A 70 16.72 3.75 8.14
N LEU A 71 15.98 2.69 8.50
CA LEU A 71 14.67 2.78 9.16
C LEU A 71 14.79 3.26 10.61
N ARG A 72 15.77 2.75 11.37
CA ARG A 72 16.00 3.16 12.77
C ARG A 72 16.37 4.63 12.91
N LEU A 73 17.14 5.16 11.97
CA LEU A 73 17.48 6.59 11.91
C LEU A 73 16.27 7.50 11.64
N ARG A 74 15.12 6.90 11.31
CA ARG A 74 13.84 7.57 11.01
C ARG A 74 12.76 7.23 12.05
N ASP A 75 13.17 6.89 13.27
CA ASP A 75 12.29 6.53 14.38
C ASP A 75 11.34 5.34 14.09
N CYS A 76 11.74 4.47 13.15
CA CYS A 76 11.11 3.19 12.91
C CYS A 76 12.05 2.07 13.36
N GLU A 77 11.83 1.51 14.56
CA GLU A 77 12.48 0.28 15.00
C GLU A 77 11.76 -0.92 14.35
N PRO A 78 12.32 -1.60 13.33
CA PRO A 78 11.53 -2.52 12.53
C PRO A 78 11.25 -3.82 13.29
N GLN A 79 9.99 -4.11 13.56
CA GLN A 79 9.53 -5.37 14.14
C GLN A 79 9.56 -6.50 13.11
N TYR A 80 9.20 -6.16 11.87
CA TYR A 80 9.27 -7.07 10.72
C TYR A 80 9.40 -6.28 9.42
N LEU A 81 9.97 -6.95 8.41
CA LEU A 81 9.88 -6.55 7.02
C LEU A 81 9.15 -7.66 6.24
N ALA A 82 8.38 -7.29 5.21
CA ALA A 82 7.80 -8.27 4.31
C ALA A 82 7.94 -7.83 2.84
N VAL A 83 8.26 -8.79 1.97
CA VAL A 83 8.40 -8.57 0.53
C VAL A 83 7.67 -9.66 -0.24
N THR A 84 7.35 -9.41 -1.50
CA THR A 84 6.86 -10.44 -2.42
C THR A 84 7.99 -10.89 -3.34
N VAL A 85 8.32 -12.19 -3.31
CA VAL A 85 9.33 -12.80 -4.19
C VAL A 85 8.69 -13.97 -4.93
N GLY A 86 8.62 -13.87 -6.25
CA GLY A 86 7.98 -14.91 -7.09
C GLY A 86 6.50 -15.11 -6.77
N GLY A 87 5.79 -14.06 -6.38
CA GLY A 87 4.37 -14.12 -5.99
C GLY A 87 4.11 -14.62 -4.57
N ALA A 88 5.14 -15.00 -3.81
CA ALA A 88 5.01 -15.43 -2.42
C ALA A 88 5.53 -14.36 -1.44
N TRP A 89 4.84 -14.21 -0.31
CA TRP A 89 5.32 -13.37 0.78
C TRP A 89 6.52 -14.00 1.50
N ARG A 90 7.54 -13.19 1.74
CA ARG A 90 8.68 -13.50 2.60
C ARG A 90 8.68 -12.48 3.72
N ILE A 91 8.84 -12.94 4.95
CA ILE A 91 8.84 -12.09 6.14
C ILE A 91 10.19 -12.24 6.84
N TYR A 92 10.78 -11.12 7.22
CA TYR A 92 11.97 -11.03 8.05
C TYR A 92 11.59 -10.49 9.42
N ARG A 93 12.13 -11.12 10.48
CA ARG A 93 11.99 -10.66 11.86
C ARG A 93 13.37 -10.66 12.51
N PRO A 94 13.92 -9.51 12.93
CA PRO A 94 15.29 -9.42 13.44
C PRO A 94 15.61 -10.39 14.57
N GLU A 95 14.69 -10.52 15.53
CA GLU A 95 14.85 -11.36 16.73
C GLU A 95 14.51 -12.85 16.50
N SER A 96 14.18 -13.25 15.27
CA SER A 96 13.85 -14.64 14.97
C SER A 96 15.10 -15.47 14.65
N PRO A 97 15.08 -16.79 14.94
CA PRO A 97 16.17 -17.69 14.55
C PRO A 97 16.49 -17.61 13.04
N ALA A 98 17.77 -17.82 12.69
CA ALA A 98 18.25 -17.67 11.32
C ALA A 98 17.44 -18.48 10.28
N PHE A 99 16.99 -19.69 10.63
CA PHE A 99 16.20 -20.54 9.73
C PHE A 99 14.86 -19.92 9.31
N VAL A 100 14.26 -19.06 10.16
CA VAL A 100 13.01 -18.34 9.84
C VAL A 100 13.27 -17.31 8.75
N ASN A 101 14.42 -16.65 8.82
CA ASN A 101 14.81 -15.56 7.93
C ASN A 101 15.59 -16.03 6.68
N GLN A 102 15.91 -17.33 6.57
CA GLN A 102 16.82 -17.86 5.53
C GLN A 102 16.35 -17.60 4.10
N ALA A 103 15.03 -17.54 3.89
CA ALA A 103 14.42 -17.34 2.58
C ALA A 103 14.14 -15.86 2.27
N PHE A 104 14.50 -14.96 3.18
CA PHE A 104 14.29 -13.54 3.00
C PHE A 104 15.47 -12.91 2.23
N PRO A 105 15.24 -12.01 1.26
CA PRO A 105 16.31 -11.37 0.49
C PRO A 105 17.29 -10.61 1.39
N THR A 106 18.57 -10.67 1.02
CA THR A 106 19.62 -9.89 1.67
C THR A 106 19.91 -8.57 0.96
N GLN A 107 19.38 -8.40 -0.26
CA GLN A 107 19.58 -7.23 -1.10
C GLN A 107 18.25 -6.76 -1.68
N PHE A 108 18.15 -5.45 -1.84
CA PHE A 108 17.02 -4.72 -2.39
C PHE A 108 17.53 -3.79 -3.47
N ARG A 109 16.80 -3.70 -4.57
CA ARG A 109 17.09 -2.79 -5.69
C ARG A 109 16.24 -1.54 -5.60
N ALA A 110 16.70 -0.48 -6.27
CA ALA A 110 15.89 0.70 -6.52
C ALA A 110 14.54 0.29 -7.16
N GLY A 111 13.43 0.77 -6.59
CA GLY A 111 12.07 0.45 -7.02
C GLY A 111 11.46 -0.79 -6.36
N ASP A 112 12.22 -1.59 -5.61
CA ASP A 112 11.65 -2.70 -4.85
C ASP A 112 10.70 -2.17 -3.77
N ALA A 113 9.52 -2.79 -3.68
CA ALA A 113 8.54 -2.50 -2.64
C ALA A 113 8.68 -3.46 -1.46
N PHE A 114 8.53 -2.94 -0.25
CA PHE A 114 8.50 -3.73 0.97
C PHE A 114 7.47 -3.17 1.94
N LEU A 115 6.90 -4.05 2.76
CA LEU A 115 6.10 -3.69 3.92
C LEU A 115 7.03 -3.64 5.14
N VAL A 116 6.86 -2.65 6.00
CA VAL A 116 7.51 -2.57 7.30
C VAL A 116 6.48 -2.34 8.39
N GLY A 117 6.64 -3.05 9.51
CA GLY A 117 5.99 -2.71 10.77
C GLY A 117 7.03 -2.27 11.79
N CYS A 118 6.82 -1.11 12.41
CA CYS A 118 7.72 -0.56 13.41
C CYS A 118 7.18 -0.85 14.82
N THR A 119 8.05 -1.10 15.79
CA THR A 119 7.63 -1.18 17.19
C THR A 119 7.31 0.21 17.73
N ASP A 120 6.58 0.25 18.83
CA ASP A 120 6.51 1.46 19.64
C ASP A 120 7.93 1.84 20.13
N ALA A 121 8.19 3.14 20.21
CA ALA A 121 9.41 3.70 20.76
C ALA A 121 9.34 3.45 22.26
N ARG A 122 10.35 2.78 22.79
CA ARG A 122 10.46 2.53 24.23
C ARG A 122 10.87 3.77 24.99
#